data_AF-A0AAD9P7U4-F1
#
_entry.id   AF-A0AAD9P7U4-F1
#
_cell.length_a   1.000
_cell.length_b   1.000
_cell.length_c   1.000
_cell.angle_alpha   90.00
_cell.angle_beta   90.00
_cell.angle_gamma   90.00
#
_symmetry.space_group_name_H-M   'P 1'
#
loop_
_entity.id
_entity.type
_entity.pdbx_description
1 polymer ?
#
loop_
_entity_poly.entity_id
_entity_poly.type
_entity_poly.pdbx_seq_one_letter_code
_entity_poly.pdbx_strand_id
1 'polypeptide(L)'
;MFMCNIYIYIYIYIYIYAYMYIYIYIYIYIYIYIYIHAYIHTYIHTYIHTYIHTYIHTYIHTYIHTYIHTYIHTYIHACMHACMHAYIHTYIHTYIHTYIHTYIHTYIHTYIHTYIHTYIHTYIHTYIHTYIHTYIHTYIHTYIHTYIHTYIHTYIHTYIHTYIHTYIHTYIHTYIHNRPTYTKPKSQWWSVTPK
;
A
#
# COMPACT_ATOMS: atom_id res chain seq x y z
N MET A 1 115.98 20.68 -72.87
CA MET A 1 114.82 19.80 -73.12
C MET A 1 114.51 18.87 -71.94
N PHE A 2 115.52 18.27 -71.28
CA PHE A 2 115.34 17.35 -70.15
C PHE A 2 114.71 18.01 -68.89
N MET A 3 115.22 19.18 -68.47
CA MET A 3 114.70 19.90 -67.29
C MET A 3 113.24 20.40 -67.46
N CYS A 4 112.84 20.77 -68.68
CA CYS A 4 111.47 21.20 -68.96
C CYS A 4 110.48 20.02 -68.91
N ASN A 5 110.87 18.85 -69.44
CA ASN A 5 110.08 17.63 -69.30
C ASN A 5 109.95 17.17 -67.84
N ILE A 6 111.02 17.30 -67.04
CA ILE A 6 110.98 16.98 -65.60
C ILE A 6 110.05 17.95 -64.86
N TYR A 7 110.09 19.25 -65.16
CA TYR A 7 109.22 20.24 -64.52
C TYR A 7 107.75 20.04 -64.90
N ILE A 8 107.45 19.77 -66.17
CA ILE A 8 106.10 19.46 -66.64
C ILE A 8 105.60 18.16 -65.99
N TYR A 9 106.44 17.13 -65.91
CA TYR A 9 106.09 15.87 -65.26
C TYR A 9 105.81 16.05 -63.77
N ILE A 10 106.67 16.78 -63.05
CA ILE A 10 106.48 17.07 -61.62
C ILE A 10 105.22 17.91 -61.40
N TYR A 11 104.97 18.92 -62.23
CA TYR A 11 103.77 19.75 -62.13
C TYR A 11 102.49 18.96 -62.39
N ILE A 12 102.46 18.15 -63.46
CA ILE A 12 101.32 17.27 -63.77
C ILE A 12 101.12 16.26 -62.65
N TYR A 13 102.21 15.67 -62.14
CA TYR A 13 102.14 14.70 -61.05
C TYR A 13 101.61 15.33 -59.77
N ILE A 14 102.13 16.49 -59.35
CA ILE A 14 101.65 17.21 -58.16
C ILE A 14 100.22 17.68 -58.35
N TYR A 15 99.85 18.19 -59.52
CA TYR A 15 98.48 18.65 -59.80
C TYR A 15 97.49 17.50 -59.78
N ILE A 16 97.79 16.39 -60.48
CA ILE A 16 96.94 15.20 -60.46
C ILE A 16 96.88 14.62 -59.06
N TYR A 17 98.00 14.49 -58.37
CA TYR A 17 98.04 13.92 -57.03
C TYR A 17 97.29 14.79 -56.02
N ALA A 18 97.51 16.11 -56.03
CA ALA A 18 96.82 17.04 -55.15
C ALA A 18 95.33 17.12 -55.48
N TYR A 19 94.94 17.16 -56.76
CA TYR A 19 93.54 17.17 -57.17
C TYR A 19 92.84 15.87 -56.79
N MET A 20 93.46 14.72 -57.09
CA MET A 20 92.93 13.40 -56.72
C MET A 20 92.85 13.27 -55.20
N TYR A 21 93.88 13.67 -54.47
CA TYR A 21 93.90 13.60 -53.01
C TYR A 21 92.84 14.51 -52.38
N ILE A 22 92.75 15.77 -52.82
CA ILE A 22 91.76 16.72 -52.32
C ILE A 22 90.35 16.28 -52.68
N TYR A 23 90.11 15.85 -53.92
CA TYR A 23 88.80 15.38 -54.36
C TYR A 23 88.37 14.12 -53.60
N ILE A 24 89.25 13.11 -53.51
CA ILE A 24 88.98 11.89 -52.77
C ILE A 24 88.78 12.21 -51.29
N TYR A 25 89.66 13.00 -50.67
CA TYR A 25 89.58 13.32 -49.25
C TYR A 25 88.33 14.13 -48.92
N ILE A 26 88.03 15.18 -49.68
CA ILE A 26 86.84 16.01 -49.47
C ILE A 26 85.58 15.21 -49.76
N TYR A 27 85.52 14.45 -50.86
CA TYR A 27 84.36 13.66 -51.20
C TYR A 27 84.10 12.58 -50.17
N ILE A 28 85.13 11.82 -49.78
CA ILE A 28 85.01 10.79 -48.74
C ILE A 28 84.64 11.43 -47.40
N TYR A 29 85.31 12.50 -46.99
CA TYR A 29 85.06 13.14 -45.70
C TYR A 29 83.65 13.74 -45.63
N ILE A 30 83.23 14.50 -46.65
CA ILE A 30 81.90 15.10 -46.69
C ILE A 30 80.83 14.01 -46.82
N TYR A 31 81.02 13.01 -47.69
CA TYR A 31 80.06 11.93 -47.87
C TYR A 31 79.90 11.12 -46.59
N ILE A 32 81.01 10.69 -45.96
CA ILE A 32 80.99 9.97 -44.69
C ILE A 32 80.39 10.84 -43.59
N TYR A 33 80.79 12.10 -43.47
CA TYR A 33 80.29 12.99 -42.43
C TYR A 33 78.78 13.24 -42.58
N ILE A 34 78.31 13.59 -43.78
CA ILE A 34 76.89 13.84 -44.03
C ILE A 34 76.09 12.55 -43.88
N TYR A 35 76.59 11.42 -44.42
CA TYR A 35 75.89 10.14 -44.34
C TYR A 35 75.78 9.67 -42.89
N ILE A 36 76.90 9.67 -42.14
CA ILE A 36 76.90 9.29 -40.73
C ILE A 36 76.06 10.26 -39.91
N HIS A 37 76.20 11.58 -40.11
CA HIS A 37 75.43 12.56 -39.35
C HIS A 37 73.94 12.47 -39.67
N ALA A 38 73.55 12.39 -40.93
CA ALA A 38 72.16 12.24 -41.32
C ALA A 38 71.59 10.90 -40.87
N TYR A 39 72.34 9.79 -41.00
CA TYR A 39 71.89 8.47 -40.55
C TYR A 39 71.74 8.41 -39.04
N ILE A 40 72.74 8.86 -38.28
CA ILE A 40 72.68 8.89 -36.81
C ILE A 40 71.58 9.84 -36.36
N HIS A 41 71.49 11.05 -36.91
CA HIS A 41 70.47 12.02 -36.53
C HIS A 41 69.08 11.49 -36.85
N THR A 42 68.83 10.99 -38.06
CA THR A 42 67.52 10.44 -38.42
C THR A 42 67.20 9.19 -37.63
N TYR A 43 68.12 8.26 -37.46
CA TYR A 43 67.89 7.03 -36.72
C TYR A 43 67.64 7.30 -35.24
N ILE A 44 68.50 8.09 -34.59
CA ILE A 44 68.32 8.44 -33.17
C ILE A 44 67.08 9.29 -32.98
N HIS A 45 66.89 10.33 -33.79
CA HIS A 45 65.71 11.19 -33.66
C HIS A 45 64.43 10.41 -33.90
N THR A 46 64.33 9.63 -34.99
CA THR A 46 63.12 8.85 -35.26
C THR A 46 62.92 7.76 -34.22
N TYR A 47 63.95 7.00 -33.85
CA TYR A 47 63.82 5.93 -32.86
C TYR A 47 63.45 6.48 -31.50
N ILE A 48 64.17 7.47 -30.98
CA ILE A 48 63.89 8.06 -29.67
C ILE A 48 62.56 8.80 -29.70
N HIS A 49 62.31 9.64 -30.70
CA HIS A 49 61.05 10.38 -30.77
C HIS A 49 59.87 9.44 -30.93
N THR A 50 59.91 8.47 -31.85
CA THR A 50 58.79 7.53 -32.02
C THR A 50 58.64 6.64 -30.81
N TYR A 51 59.71 6.09 -30.25
CA TYR A 51 59.62 5.21 -29.08
C TYR A 51 59.10 5.96 -27.85
N ILE A 52 59.70 7.10 -27.52
CA ILE A 52 59.27 7.90 -26.36
C ILE A 52 57.86 8.45 -26.60
N HIS A 53 57.60 9.05 -27.76
CA HIS A 53 56.28 9.60 -28.05
C HIS A 53 55.23 8.51 -28.06
N THR A 54 55.43 7.39 -28.75
CA THR A 54 54.43 6.31 -28.77
C THR A 54 54.29 5.66 -27.41
N TYR A 55 55.38 5.35 -26.71
CA TYR A 55 55.30 4.70 -25.40
C TYR A 55 54.63 5.61 -24.37
N ILE A 56 55.09 6.87 -24.24
CA ILE A 56 54.50 7.82 -23.28
C ILE A 56 53.08 8.17 -23.69
N HIS A 57 52.83 8.52 -24.95
CA HIS A 57 51.49 8.89 -25.40
C HIS A 57 50.54 7.70 -25.25
N THR A 58 50.89 6.50 -25.73
CA THR A 58 50.00 5.34 -25.58
C THR A 58 49.83 4.95 -24.14
N TYR A 59 50.89 4.88 -23.33
CA TYR A 59 50.77 4.48 -21.93
C TYR A 59 49.96 5.50 -21.12
N ILE A 60 50.29 6.78 -21.20
CA ILE A 60 49.57 7.83 -20.48
C ILE A 60 48.15 7.96 -21.00
N HIS A 61 47.96 8.06 -22.32
CA HIS A 61 46.62 8.19 -22.90
C HIS A 61 45.78 6.97 -22.57
N THR A 62 46.27 5.74 -22.79
CA THR A 62 45.49 4.54 -22.47
C THR A 62 45.26 4.41 -20.98
N TYR A 63 46.26 4.58 -20.13
CA TYR A 63 46.09 4.45 -18.68
C TYR A 63 45.12 5.51 -18.14
N ILE A 64 45.35 6.78 -18.44
CA ILE A 64 44.49 7.87 -17.95
C ILE A 64 43.10 7.76 -18.57
N HIS A 65 43.00 7.62 -19.90
CA HIS A 65 41.69 7.54 -20.57
C HIS A 65 40.94 6.32 -20.10
N THR A 66 41.53 5.13 -20.11
CA THR A 66 40.82 3.91 -19.67
C THR A 66 40.50 3.99 -18.19
N TYR A 67 41.42 4.38 -17.32
CA TYR A 67 41.16 4.43 -15.88
C TYR A 67 40.10 5.47 -15.54
N ILE A 68 40.25 6.71 -16.00
CA ILE A 68 39.29 7.78 -15.72
C ILE A 68 37.96 7.49 -16.39
N HIS A 69 37.95 7.16 -17.69
CA HIS A 69 36.71 6.88 -18.40
C HIS A 69 36.01 5.67 -17.79
N THR A 70 36.69 4.53 -17.60
CA THR A 70 36.03 3.34 -17.04
C THR A 70 35.63 3.59 -15.59
N TYR A 71 36.48 4.15 -14.74
CA TYR A 71 36.14 4.39 -13.34
C TYR A 71 34.98 5.37 -13.20
N ILE A 72 35.09 6.56 -13.80
CA ILE A 72 34.03 7.58 -13.70
C ILE A 72 32.75 7.08 -14.38
N HIS A 73 32.82 6.56 -15.60
CA HIS A 73 31.64 6.10 -16.31
C HIS A 73 30.97 4.95 -15.57
N THR A 74 31.71 3.90 -15.20
CA THR A 74 31.11 2.75 -14.52
C THR A 74 30.62 3.11 -13.12
N TYR A 75 31.38 3.90 -12.35
CA TYR A 75 30.98 4.27 -11.00
C TYR A 75 29.76 5.19 -11.01
N ILE A 76 29.78 6.27 -11.80
CA ILE A 76 28.64 7.20 -11.87
C ILE A 76 27.43 6.48 -12.46
N HIS A 77 27.58 5.72 -13.55
CA HIS A 77 26.47 4.99 -14.15
C HIS A 77 25.89 3.96 -13.18
N ALA A 78 26.72 3.15 -12.52
CA ALA A 78 26.26 2.15 -11.56
C ALA A 78 25.58 2.81 -10.35
N CYS A 79 26.16 3.90 -9.83
CA CYS A 79 25.59 4.64 -8.70
C CYS A 79 24.24 5.27 -9.06
N MET A 80 24.16 5.98 -10.19
CA MET A 80 22.93 6.59 -10.70
C MET A 80 21.86 5.52 -10.95
N HIS A 81 22.22 4.42 -11.61
CA HIS A 81 21.30 3.32 -11.87
C HIS A 81 20.81 2.67 -10.58
N ALA A 82 21.70 2.35 -9.64
CA ALA A 82 21.33 1.78 -8.36
C ALA A 82 20.44 2.72 -7.55
N CYS A 83 20.76 4.01 -7.50
CA CYS A 83 19.98 5.03 -6.80
C CYS A 83 18.59 5.21 -7.42
N MET A 84 18.50 5.36 -8.75
CA MET A 84 17.22 5.46 -9.45
C MET A 84 16.39 4.20 -9.27
N HIS A 85 16.99 3.02 -9.42
CA HIS A 85 16.27 1.77 -9.26
C HIS A 85 15.80 1.56 -7.83
N ALA A 86 16.63 1.88 -6.83
CA ALA A 86 16.24 1.84 -5.43
C ALA A 86 15.11 2.83 -5.15
N TYR A 87 15.22 4.08 -5.59
CA TYR A 87 14.22 5.12 -5.38
C TYR A 87 12.89 4.77 -6.06
N ILE A 88 12.91 4.45 -7.35
CA ILE A 88 11.70 4.09 -8.10
C ILE A 88 11.06 2.83 -7.52
N HIS A 89 11.84 1.77 -7.32
CA HIS A 89 11.30 0.52 -6.82
C HIS A 89 10.75 0.69 -5.41
N THR A 90 11.50 1.31 -4.48
CA THR A 90 11.01 1.52 -3.11
C THR A 90 9.80 2.45 -3.12
N TYR A 91 9.87 3.60 -3.76
CA TYR A 91 8.77 4.57 -3.75
C TYR A 91 7.51 4.01 -4.41
N ILE A 92 7.61 3.50 -5.65
CA ILE A 92 6.45 2.98 -6.36
C ILE A 92 5.93 1.72 -5.67
N HIS A 93 6.79 0.75 -5.35
CA HIS A 93 6.33 -0.48 -4.72
C HIS A 93 5.73 -0.19 -3.36
N THR A 94 6.40 0.57 -2.49
CA THR A 94 5.85 0.85 -1.15
C THR A 94 4.59 1.69 -1.25
N TYR A 95 4.58 2.77 -2.04
CA TYR A 95 3.40 3.63 -2.16
C TYR A 95 2.22 2.88 -2.76
N ILE A 96 2.39 2.22 -3.91
CA ILE A 96 1.30 1.50 -4.56
C ILE A 96 0.86 0.32 -3.69
N HIS A 97 1.79 -0.51 -3.20
CA HIS A 97 1.44 -1.66 -2.38
C HIS A 97 0.74 -1.22 -1.10
N THR A 98 1.28 -0.26 -0.35
CA THR A 98 0.66 0.21 0.89
C THR A 98 -0.67 0.89 0.61
N TYR A 99 -0.76 1.78 -0.37
CA TYR A 99 -2.00 2.48 -0.67
C TYR A 99 -3.08 1.51 -1.15
N ILE A 100 -2.79 0.66 -2.13
CA ILE A 100 -3.77 -0.31 -2.64
C ILE A 100 -4.13 -1.31 -1.55
N HIS A 101 -3.15 -1.91 -0.87
CA HIS A 101 -3.43 -2.88 0.17
C HIS A 101 -4.22 -2.26 1.31
N THR A 102 -3.82 -1.10 1.84
CA THR A 102 -4.55 -0.45 2.93
C THR A 102 -5.93 0.00 2.47
N TYR A 103 -6.06 0.64 1.32
CA TYR A 103 -7.35 1.12 0.83
C TYR A 103 -8.31 -0.04 0.56
N ILE A 104 -7.88 -1.05 -0.21
CA ILE A 104 -8.72 -2.21 -0.52
C ILE A 104 -9.03 -3.00 0.75
N HIS A 105 -8.02 -3.31 1.57
CA HIS A 105 -8.25 -4.08 2.79
C HIS A 105 -9.16 -3.33 3.75
N THR A 106 -8.91 -2.04 4.03
CA THR A 106 -9.77 -1.27 4.94
C THR A 106 -11.15 -1.09 4.35
N TYR A 107 -11.30 -0.72 3.09
CA TYR A 107 -12.61 -0.51 2.48
C TYR A 107 -13.42 -1.81 2.43
N ILE A 108 -12.86 -2.89 1.90
CA ILE A 108 -13.55 -4.18 1.81
C ILE A 108 -13.83 -4.73 3.21
N HIS A 109 -12.83 -4.75 4.10
CA HIS A 109 -13.03 -5.29 5.44
C HIS A 109 -14.05 -4.46 6.20
N THR A 110 -13.96 -3.13 6.21
CA THR A 110 -14.93 -2.29 6.93
C THR A 110 -16.30 -2.42 6.31
N TYR A 111 -16.44 -2.34 4.99
CA TYR A 111 -17.74 -2.42 4.32
C TYR A 111 -18.39 -3.78 4.52
N ILE A 112 -17.69 -4.89 4.25
CA ILE A 112 -18.23 -6.23 4.43
C ILE A 112 -18.51 -6.49 5.91
N HIS A 113 -17.57 -6.20 6.81
CA HIS A 113 -17.77 -6.46 8.23
C HIS A 113 -18.91 -5.61 8.80
N THR A 114 -18.95 -4.31 8.50
CA THR A 114 -20.04 -3.45 8.98
C THR A 114 -21.36 -3.84 8.36
N TYR A 115 -21.43 -4.07 7.05
CA TYR A 115 -22.68 -4.43 6.38
C TYR A 115 -23.21 -5.79 6.86
N ILE A 116 -22.38 -6.83 6.86
CA ILE A 116 -22.79 -8.16 7.31
C ILE A 116 -23.13 -8.11 8.80
N HIS A 117 -22.26 -7.53 9.64
CA HIS A 117 -22.52 -7.50 11.07
C HIS A 117 -23.78 -6.68 11.39
N THR A 118 -23.92 -5.47 10.83
CA THR A 118 -25.10 -4.65 11.09
C THR A 118 -26.34 -5.28 10.51
N TYR A 119 -26.33 -5.75 9.27
CA TYR A 119 -27.51 -6.33 8.64
C TYR A 119 -27.94 -7.62 9.35
N ILE A 120 -27.02 -8.57 9.56
CA ILE A 120 -27.35 -9.82 10.25
C ILE A 120 -27.75 -9.55 11.69
N HIS A 121 -26.98 -8.76 12.43
CA HIS A 121 -27.28 -8.52 13.84
C HIS A 121 -28.60 -7.75 13.98
N THR A 122 -28.81 -6.68 13.23
CA THR A 122 -30.07 -5.92 13.31
C THR A 122 -31.24 -6.74 12.81
N TYR A 123 -31.12 -7.44 11.68
CA TYR A 123 -32.23 -8.23 11.14
C TYR A 123 -32.58 -9.40 12.07
N ILE A 124 -31.61 -10.21 12.48
CA ILE A 124 -31.86 -11.35 13.38
C ILE A 124 -32.35 -10.84 14.73
N HIS A 125 -31.66 -9.86 15.34
CA HIS A 125 -32.07 -9.36 16.65
C HIS A 125 -33.45 -8.73 16.58
N THR A 126 -33.73 -7.86 15.61
CA THR A 126 -35.06 -7.23 15.51
C THR A 126 -36.13 -8.26 15.17
N TYR A 127 -35.90 -9.14 14.19
CA TYR A 127 -36.90 -10.14 13.80
C TYR A 127 -37.18 -11.13 14.92
N ILE A 128 -36.15 -11.74 15.50
CA ILE A 128 -36.33 -12.71 16.59
C ILE A 128 -36.91 -12.01 17.81
N HIS A 129 -36.35 -10.87 18.23
CA HIS A 129 -36.85 -10.18 19.42
C HIS A 129 -38.29 -9.71 19.20
N THR A 130 -38.62 -9.05 18.08
CA THR A 130 -39.99 -8.59 17.83
C THR A 130 -40.94 -9.77 17.67
N TYR A 131 -40.60 -10.79 16.89
CA TYR A 131 -41.47 -11.93 16.66
C TYR A 131 -41.72 -12.72 17.95
N ILE A 132 -40.66 -13.11 18.67
CA ILE A 132 -40.79 -13.87 19.92
C ILE A 132 -41.46 -13.01 20.98
N HIS A 133 -41.03 -11.76 21.19
CA HIS A 133 -41.62 -10.92 22.22
C HIS A 133 -43.08 -10.62 21.89
N THR A 134 -43.42 -10.25 20.65
CA THR A 134 -44.82 -9.97 20.30
C THR A 134 -45.65 -11.24 20.36
N TYR A 135 -45.20 -12.36 19.82
CA TYR A 135 -45.95 -13.62 19.84
C TYR A 135 -46.17 -14.12 21.27
N ILE A 136 -45.11 -14.24 22.06
CA ILE A 136 -45.21 -14.70 23.45
C ILE A 136 -46.04 -13.72 24.28
N HIS A 137 -45.73 -12.43 24.22
CA HIS A 137 -46.46 -11.43 25.00
C HIS A 137 -47.93 -11.38 24.59
N THR A 138 -48.24 -11.30 23.30
CA THR A 138 -49.65 -11.26 22.85
C THR A 138 -50.35 -12.57 23.17
N TYR A 139 -49.76 -13.73 22.89
CA TYR A 139 -50.40 -15.01 23.16
C TYR A 139 -50.63 -15.24 24.65
N ILE A 140 -49.60 -15.07 25.49
CA ILE A 140 -49.73 -15.26 26.94
C ILE A 140 -50.66 -14.20 27.52
N HIS A 141 -50.47 -12.93 27.19
CA HIS A 141 -51.32 -11.87 27.73
C HIS A 141 -52.77 -12.05 27.29
N THR A 142 -53.04 -12.31 26.00
CA THR A 142 -54.43 -12.50 25.54
C THR A 142 -55.02 -13.76 26.13
N TYR A 143 -54.30 -14.89 26.15
CA TYR A 143 -54.82 -16.14 26.69
C TYR A 143 -55.10 -16.03 28.19
N ILE A 144 -54.14 -15.57 28.99
CA ILE A 144 -54.31 -15.42 30.44
C ILE A 144 -55.37 -14.37 30.73
N HIS A 145 -55.29 -13.18 30.12
CA HIS A 145 -56.25 -12.12 30.38
C HIS A 145 -57.65 -12.54 29.96
N THR A 146 -57.85 -13.09 28.76
CA THR A 146 -59.17 -13.55 28.33
C THR A 146 -59.67 -14.70 29.19
N TYR A 147 -58.85 -15.72 29.47
CA TYR A 147 -59.28 -16.85 30.28
C TYR A 147 -59.64 -16.43 31.71
N ILE A 148 -58.75 -15.71 32.40
CA ILE A 148 -59.00 -15.26 33.76
C ILE A 148 -60.16 -14.27 33.79
N HIS A 149 -60.15 -13.26 32.92
CA HIS A 149 -61.22 -12.25 32.91
C HIS A 149 -62.56 -12.89 32.56
N THR A 150 -62.65 -13.74 31.53
CA THR A 150 -63.92 -14.40 31.19
C THR A 150 -64.34 -15.37 32.26
N TYR A 151 -63.44 -16.19 32.80
CA TYR A 151 -63.79 -17.16 33.85
C TYR A 151 -64.24 -16.47 35.13
N ILE A 152 -63.46 -15.51 35.65
CA ILE A 152 -63.80 -14.78 36.87
C ILE A 152 -65.07 -13.95 36.64
N HIS A 153 -65.13 -13.19 35.54
CA HIS A 153 -66.31 -12.36 35.26
C HIS A 153 -67.55 -13.22 35.08
N THR A 154 -67.51 -14.27 34.27
CA THR A 154 -68.68 -15.15 34.09
C THR A 154 -69.03 -15.87 35.37
N TYR A 155 -68.07 -16.45 36.10
CA TYR A 155 -68.35 -17.18 37.33
C TYR A 155 -68.90 -16.27 38.41
N ILE A 156 -68.25 -15.14 38.71
CA ILE A 156 -68.72 -14.19 39.72
C ILE A 156 -70.04 -13.56 39.28
N HIS A 157 -70.14 -13.08 38.04
CA HIS A 157 -71.37 -12.45 37.56
C HIS A 157 -72.52 -13.45 37.57
N THR A 158 -72.36 -14.66 37.02
CA THR A 158 -73.43 -15.66 37.05
C THR A 158 -73.75 -16.10 38.46
N TYR A 159 -72.76 -16.37 39.32
CA TYR A 159 -73.00 -16.80 40.69
C TYR A 159 -73.71 -15.72 41.51
N ILE A 160 -73.17 -14.49 41.53
CA ILE A 160 -73.78 -13.38 42.26
C ILE A 160 -75.14 -13.03 41.66
N HIS A 161 -75.25 -12.89 40.34
CA HIS A 161 -76.51 -12.53 39.71
C HIS A 161 -77.55 -13.62 39.93
N THR A 162 -77.24 -14.89 39.70
CA THR A 162 -78.20 -15.98 39.94
C THR A 162 -78.53 -16.10 41.42
N TYR A 163 -77.55 -16.06 42.33
CA TYR A 163 -77.80 -16.18 43.76
C TYR A 163 -78.62 -15.01 44.30
N ILE A 164 -78.24 -13.77 44.01
CA ILE A 164 -78.99 -12.58 44.46
C ILE A 164 -80.35 -12.55 43.78
N HIS A 165 -80.44 -12.76 42.47
CA HIS A 165 -81.72 -12.73 41.77
C HIS A 165 -82.64 -13.84 42.26
N THR A 166 -82.17 -15.08 42.39
CA THR A 166 -82.98 -16.18 42.92
C THR A 166 -83.35 -15.95 44.38
N TYR A 167 -82.42 -15.51 45.23
CA TYR A 167 -82.68 -15.26 46.65
C TYR A 167 -83.68 -14.11 46.83
N ILE A 168 -83.47 -12.96 46.18
CA ILE A 168 -84.40 -11.83 46.26
C ILE A 168 -85.73 -12.19 45.63
N HIS A 169 -85.74 -12.82 44.45
CA HIS A 169 -86.99 -13.20 43.79
C HIS A 169 -87.77 -14.22 44.62
N THR A 170 -87.12 -15.27 45.14
CA THR A 170 -87.79 -16.25 46.01
C THR A 170 -88.22 -15.65 47.33
N TYR A 171 -87.40 -14.80 47.96
CA TYR A 171 -87.73 -14.15 49.23
C TYR A 171 -88.87 -13.14 49.08
N ILE A 172 -88.85 -12.29 48.06
CA ILE A 172 -89.94 -11.35 47.77
C ILE A 172 -91.20 -12.11 47.37
N HIS A 173 -91.09 -13.12 46.50
CA HIS A 173 -92.25 -13.88 46.05
C HIS A 173 -92.87 -14.69 47.21
N THR A 174 -92.08 -15.25 48.11
CA THR A 174 -92.60 -15.91 49.33
C THR A 174 -93.16 -14.90 50.33
N TYR A 175 -92.51 -13.75 50.53
CA TYR A 175 -92.95 -12.72 51.48
C TYR A 175 -94.25 -12.01 51.04
N ILE A 176 -94.41 -11.78 49.73
CA ILE A 176 -95.64 -11.22 49.16
C ILE A 176 -96.75 -12.28 49.16
N HIS A 177 -96.44 -13.53 48.81
CA HIS A 177 -97.47 -14.57 48.70
C HIS A 177 -97.94 -15.13 50.06
N ASN A 178 -97.16 -15.00 51.14
CA ASN A 178 -97.52 -15.47 52.50
C ASN A 178 -98.05 -14.37 53.44
N ARG A 179 -98.36 -13.15 52.98
CA ARG A 179 -98.88 -12.10 53.88
C ARG A 179 -100.35 -12.38 54.28
N PRO A 180 -100.68 -12.65 55.56
CA PRO A 180 -102.07 -12.84 55.97
C PRO A 180 -102.80 -11.50 56.02
N THR A 181 -103.92 -11.39 55.33
CA THR A 181 -104.85 -10.26 55.42
C THR A 181 -105.57 -10.28 56.77
N TYR A 182 -105.12 -9.44 57.71
CA TYR A 182 -105.83 -9.23 58.98
C TYR A 182 -106.97 -8.21 58.80
N THR A 183 -108.20 -8.70 58.74
CA THR A 183 -109.42 -7.94 59.02
C THR A 183 -109.68 -7.95 60.53
N LYS A 184 -109.92 -6.79 61.15
CA LYS A 184 -110.16 -6.65 62.60
C LYS A 184 -111.62 -6.26 62.87
N PRO A 185 -112.41 -7.03 63.66
CA PRO A 185 -113.79 -6.72 63.98
C PRO A 185 -113.99 -5.95 65.30
N LYS A 186 -115.26 -5.61 65.53
CA LYS A 186 -115.91 -4.63 66.43
C LYS A 186 -115.93 -5.02 67.93
N SER A 187 -115.84 -3.99 68.80
CA SER A 187 -116.42 -3.81 70.16
C SER A 187 -116.17 -4.83 71.29
N GLN A 188 -115.77 -4.37 72.48
CA GLN A 188 -116.63 -4.30 73.70
C GLN A 188 -115.96 -3.59 74.88
N TRP A 189 -116.80 -2.94 75.69
CA TRP A 189 -116.54 -2.15 76.89
C TRP A 189 -116.06 -3.00 78.09
N TRP A 190 -115.37 -2.40 79.07
CA TRP A 190 -115.86 -2.11 80.43
C TRP A 190 -114.77 -1.48 81.31
N SER A 191 -115.21 -0.50 82.08
CA SER A 191 -114.57 0.27 83.14
C SER A 191 -114.11 -0.56 84.34
N VAL A 192 -113.03 -0.15 85.04
CA VAL A 192 -113.00 0.05 86.51
C VAL A 192 -111.90 1.08 86.87
N THR A 193 -112.27 2.03 87.71
CA THR A 193 -111.57 3.17 88.34
C THR A 193 -110.73 2.74 89.58
N PRO A 194 -110.37 3.62 90.56
CA PRO A 194 -109.40 4.72 90.50
C PRO A 194 -108.32 4.62 91.62
N LYS A 195 -107.21 5.35 91.45
CA LYS A 195 -106.55 6.17 92.48
C LYS A 195 -105.84 7.33 91.79
#